data_AF-A0A961II03-F1
#
_entry.id   AF-A0A961II03-F1
#
_cell.length_a   1.000
_cell.length_b   1.000
_cell.length_c   1.000
_cell.angle_alpha   90.00
_cell.angle_beta   90.00
_cell.angle_gamma   90.00
#
_symmetry.space_group_name_H-M   'P 1'
#
loop_
_entity.id
_entity.type
_entity.pdbx_description
1 polymer ?
#
loop_
_entity_poly.entity_id
_entity_poly.type
_entity_poly.pdbx_seq_one_letter_code
_entity_poly.pdbx_strand_id
1 'polypeptide(L)'
;GNGVHVAGLVNYSQDRRGPVPTALAIAGLFNYDEQAHFQLTAGANISEKAAVQNGGIFNKNKVGWWQLAGAVNVSSSSAIQLAGLSNSANRSMIQFAALLNVGDSVDYQIGVVANRASGSIFQLAFLNQSNEVAAQLGIFNASAQKARMQFGLLNQGESIETVQFGLINDTVELHGLQIGLLNIARKSAFPVTLLFHSSFDPMEEAPSGLLAANWTPVQFALYTPAQLFSATTPVWGLYLNGFYGASDTATGLNLGFANRADTMIGVRANLFAYSERFDGLSVSLASSSDEIMRGIAVSALFYQSGETRGLAIAPIAITEGNVLGLQMGLWNSGENVGLPQFGLVNLAKATPGQFGIFNQTTQSNIAQIGFLNRQRGNMETAIQI
;
A
#
# COMPACT_ATOMS: atom_id res chain seq x y z
N GLY A 1 -22.09 50.14 8.10
CA GLY A 1 -22.07 51.03 6.92
C GLY A 1 -20.66 51.53 6.70
N ASN A 2 -20.00 51.15 5.59
CA ASN A 2 -18.62 51.52 5.19
C ASN A 2 -17.72 51.98 6.35
N GLY A 3 -17.62 51.12 7.36
CA GLY A 3 -16.98 51.46 8.62
C GLY A 3 -15.51 51.15 8.58
N VAL A 4 -14.76 51.89 9.38
CA VAL A 4 -13.40 51.53 9.78
C VAL A 4 -13.51 51.01 11.22
N HIS A 5 -13.19 49.74 11.43
CA HIS A 5 -13.18 49.12 12.76
C HIS A 5 -11.74 48.98 13.22
N VAL A 6 -11.37 49.69 14.29
CA VAL A 6 -10.01 49.62 14.86
C VAL A 6 -10.12 49.29 16.34
N ALA A 7 -9.47 48.21 16.77
CA ALA A 7 -9.38 47.86 18.18
C ALA A 7 -7.95 47.49 18.57
N GLY A 8 -7.58 47.80 19.82
CA GLY A 8 -6.26 47.47 20.34
C GLY A 8 -6.01 45.96 20.45
N LEU A 9 -7.03 45.17 20.79
CA LEU A 9 -6.88 43.72 20.98
C LEU A 9 -7.84 42.92 20.09
N VAL A 10 -9.14 43.19 20.17
CA VAL A 10 -10.17 42.37 19.54
C VAL A 10 -11.17 43.22 18.77
N ASN A 11 -11.40 42.89 17.50
CA ASN A 11 -12.56 43.32 16.74
C ASN A 11 -13.56 42.16 16.60
N TYR A 12 -14.84 42.50 16.77
CA TYR A 12 -15.95 41.58 16.51
C TYR A 12 -17.09 42.34 15.85
N SER A 13 -17.37 41.99 14.59
CA SER A 13 -18.49 42.53 13.82
C SER A 13 -19.34 41.39 13.25
N GLN A 14 -20.63 41.42 13.57
CA GLN A 14 -21.64 40.55 12.97
C GLN A 14 -22.76 41.43 12.44
N ASP A 15 -23.09 41.30 11.15
CA ASP A 15 -24.12 42.13 10.56
C ASP A 15 -25.47 41.42 10.62
N ARG A 16 -26.32 41.84 11.55
CA ARG A 16 -27.67 41.28 11.73
C ARG A 16 -28.73 41.96 10.85
N ARG A 17 -28.39 43.02 10.08
CA ARG A 17 -29.39 43.86 9.37
C ARG A 17 -29.17 44.02 7.86
N GLY A 18 -28.28 43.25 7.23
CA GLY A 18 -28.04 43.24 5.78
C GLY A 18 -26.55 43.45 5.43
N PRO A 19 -26.09 43.15 4.21
CA PRO A 19 -24.65 43.04 3.93
C PRO A 19 -24.05 44.41 3.59
N VAL A 20 -23.70 45.21 4.60
CA VAL A 20 -22.83 46.36 4.33
C VAL A 20 -21.42 46.04 4.83
N PRO A 21 -20.50 45.62 3.95
CA PRO A 21 -19.17 45.20 4.36
C PRO A 21 -18.41 46.33 5.05
N THR A 22 -17.65 45.97 6.07
CA THR A 22 -16.66 46.85 6.70
C THR A 22 -15.57 47.17 5.68
N ALA A 23 -15.25 48.46 5.48
CA ALA A 23 -14.21 48.82 4.53
C ALA A 23 -12.84 48.33 5.00
N LEU A 24 -12.54 48.55 6.28
CA LEU A 24 -11.27 48.18 6.89
C LEU A 24 -11.49 47.75 8.35
N ALA A 25 -11.04 46.55 8.69
CA ALA A 25 -11.01 46.08 10.07
C ALA A 25 -9.56 45.80 10.50
N ILE A 26 -9.10 46.44 11.58
CA ILE A 26 -7.77 46.27 12.17
C ILE A 26 -7.90 45.91 13.65
N ALA A 27 -7.29 44.81 14.07
CA ALA A 27 -7.18 44.44 15.47
C ALA A 27 -5.75 44.08 15.86
N GLY A 28 -5.40 44.15 17.14
CA GLY A 28 -4.09 43.67 17.61
C GLY A 28 -3.95 42.15 17.55
N LEU A 29 -4.88 41.40 18.14
CA LEU A 29 -4.79 39.95 18.31
C LEU A 29 -5.85 39.19 17.51
N PHE A 30 -7.11 39.60 17.57
CA PHE A 30 -8.20 38.82 16.95
C PHE A 30 -9.17 39.74 16.20
N ASN A 31 -9.44 39.40 14.95
CA ASN A 31 -10.31 40.19 14.09
C ASN A 31 -11.36 39.28 13.46
N TYR A 32 -12.55 39.28 14.04
CA TYR A 32 -13.72 38.66 13.45
C TYR A 32 -14.59 39.72 12.80
N ASP A 33 -14.78 39.62 11.50
CA ASP A 33 -15.75 40.43 10.76
C ASP A 33 -16.41 39.55 9.71
N GLU A 34 -17.73 39.44 9.76
CA GLU A 34 -18.47 38.61 8.82
C GLU A 34 -18.20 39.02 7.37
N GLN A 35 -18.20 40.32 7.08
CA GLN A 35 -17.94 40.85 5.74
C GLN A 35 -17.06 42.09 5.81
N ALA A 36 -15.85 41.99 5.24
CA ALA A 36 -14.94 43.12 5.13
C ALA A 36 -14.31 43.19 3.73
N HIS A 37 -13.82 44.35 3.32
CA HIS A 37 -12.92 44.41 2.16
C HIS A 37 -11.50 44.06 2.58
N PHE A 38 -11.02 44.65 3.68
CA PHE A 38 -9.66 44.48 4.19
C PHE A 38 -9.67 44.11 5.67
N GLN A 39 -8.95 43.06 6.05
CA GLN A 39 -8.68 42.73 7.45
C GLN A 39 -7.18 42.61 7.72
N LEU A 40 -6.75 43.22 8.83
CA LEU A 40 -5.38 43.17 9.31
C LEU A 40 -5.35 42.83 10.81
N THR A 41 -4.43 41.95 11.20
CA THR A 41 -4.18 41.62 12.61
C THR A 41 -2.79 41.04 12.80
N ALA A 42 -2.19 41.20 13.99
CA ALA A 42 -0.96 40.49 14.35
C ALA A 42 -1.23 39.03 14.79
N GLY A 43 -2.48 38.67 15.08
CA GLY A 43 -2.86 37.30 15.43
C GLY A 43 -3.70 36.62 14.34
N ALA A 44 -5.03 36.56 14.53
CA ALA A 44 -5.93 35.77 13.71
C ALA A 44 -7.10 36.58 13.11
N ASN A 45 -7.32 36.44 11.80
CA ASN A 45 -8.52 36.96 11.10
C ASN A 45 -9.52 35.83 10.83
N ILE A 46 -10.81 36.10 11.00
CA ILE A 46 -11.89 35.21 10.60
C ILE A 46 -12.98 36.03 9.90
N SER A 47 -13.41 35.57 8.72
CA SER A 47 -14.53 36.18 7.97
C SER A 47 -15.32 35.16 7.14
N GLU A 48 -16.52 35.55 6.74
CA GLU A 48 -17.26 34.86 5.67
C GLU A 48 -16.80 35.37 4.30
N LYS A 49 -16.67 36.69 4.16
CA LYS A 49 -16.14 37.33 2.95
C LYS A 49 -15.14 38.41 3.31
N ALA A 50 -13.90 38.22 2.88
CA ALA A 50 -12.87 39.25 2.93
C ALA A 50 -12.07 39.27 1.65
N ALA A 51 -12.00 40.39 0.94
CA ALA A 51 -11.21 40.47 -0.29
C ALA A 51 -9.72 40.27 -0.01
N VAL A 52 -9.22 40.88 1.07
CA VAL A 52 -7.83 40.81 1.52
C VAL A 52 -7.78 40.53 3.02
N GLN A 53 -7.04 39.51 3.43
CA GLN A 53 -6.73 39.23 4.84
C GLN A 53 -5.23 39.05 5.07
N ASN A 54 -4.69 39.83 5.99
CA ASN A 54 -3.32 39.70 6.47
C ASN A 54 -3.32 39.43 7.97
N GLY A 55 -2.89 38.25 8.38
CA GLY A 55 -2.84 37.82 9.77
C GLY A 55 -1.41 37.44 10.15
N GLY A 56 -0.97 37.79 11.36
CA GLY A 56 0.36 37.39 11.81
C GLY A 56 0.49 35.88 12.03
N ILE A 57 -0.60 35.17 12.36
CA ILE A 57 -0.59 33.72 12.61
C ILE A 57 -1.58 33.00 11.70
N PHE A 58 -2.83 33.43 11.67
CA PHE A 58 -3.91 32.63 11.10
C PHE A 58 -4.92 33.48 10.31
N ASN A 59 -5.38 32.96 9.19
CA ASN A 59 -6.56 33.48 8.51
C ASN A 59 -7.55 32.36 8.20
N LYS A 60 -8.84 32.65 8.40
CA LYS A 60 -9.94 31.85 7.87
C LYS A 60 -10.91 32.74 7.12
N ASN A 61 -11.19 32.41 5.87
CA ASN A 61 -12.14 33.16 5.06
C ASN A 61 -12.77 32.29 3.98
N LYS A 62 -14.10 32.26 3.89
CA LYS A 62 -14.75 31.41 2.88
C LYS A 62 -14.46 31.91 1.47
N VAL A 63 -14.53 33.22 1.22
CA VAL A 63 -14.29 33.80 -0.11
C VAL A 63 -13.39 35.03 0.00
N GLY A 64 -12.26 34.98 -0.70
CA GLY A 64 -11.36 36.13 -0.80
C GLY A 64 -10.52 36.13 -2.06
N TRP A 65 -9.81 37.23 -2.29
CA TRP A 65 -8.83 37.30 -3.37
C TRP A 65 -7.44 36.99 -2.84
N TRP A 66 -7.07 37.56 -1.68
CA TRP A 66 -5.74 37.45 -1.09
C TRP A 66 -5.79 37.03 0.39
N GLN A 67 -4.93 36.08 0.77
CA GLN A 67 -4.68 35.72 2.18
C GLN A 67 -3.18 35.57 2.45
N LEU A 68 -2.69 36.25 3.48
CA LEU A 68 -1.32 36.12 3.98
C LEU A 68 -1.34 35.81 5.48
N ALA A 69 -0.77 34.68 5.88
CA ALA A 69 -0.62 34.29 7.27
C ALA A 69 0.82 33.90 7.61
N GLY A 70 1.31 34.29 8.79
CA GLY A 70 2.60 33.81 9.26
C GLY A 70 2.64 32.29 9.51
N ALA A 71 1.49 31.65 9.78
CA ALA A 71 1.41 30.20 9.94
C ALA A 71 0.41 29.54 8.99
N VAL A 72 -0.89 29.82 9.09
CA VAL A 72 -1.92 29.01 8.42
C VAL A 72 -3.00 29.86 7.76
N ASN A 73 -3.36 29.53 6.51
CA ASN A 73 -4.57 30.03 5.85
C ASN A 73 -5.57 28.90 5.59
N VAL A 74 -6.86 29.17 5.80
CA VAL A 74 -7.96 28.27 5.47
C VAL A 74 -9.04 29.01 4.67
N SER A 75 -9.45 28.46 3.52
CA SER A 75 -10.52 29.06 2.73
C SER A 75 -11.43 28.07 2.03
N SER A 76 -12.57 28.52 1.53
CA SER A 76 -13.35 27.72 0.55
C SER A 76 -12.95 28.10 -0.87
N SER A 77 -12.80 29.38 -1.15
CA SER A 77 -12.32 29.92 -2.41
C SER A 77 -11.40 31.12 -2.15
N SER A 78 -10.19 31.05 -2.70
CA SER A 78 -9.26 32.17 -2.72
C SER A 78 -8.60 32.28 -4.10
N ALA A 79 -8.07 33.44 -4.49
CA ALA A 79 -7.19 33.48 -5.65
C ALA A 79 -5.76 33.12 -5.22
N ILE A 80 -5.27 33.76 -4.15
CA ILE A 80 -3.89 33.61 -3.67
C ILE A 80 -3.88 33.35 -2.16
N GLN A 81 -3.14 32.34 -1.72
CA GLN A 81 -2.81 32.11 -0.30
C GLN A 81 -1.31 31.95 -0.10
N LEU A 82 -0.75 32.73 0.83
CA LEU A 82 0.65 32.68 1.25
C LEU A 82 0.71 32.39 2.75
N ALA A 83 1.34 31.30 3.14
CA ALA A 83 1.46 30.88 4.53
C ALA A 83 2.91 30.53 4.89
N GLY A 84 3.31 30.80 6.14
CA GLY A 84 4.59 30.29 6.63
C GLY A 84 4.59 28.78 6.82
N LEU A 85 3.47 28.15 7.19
CA LEU A 85 3.39 26.70 7.42
C LEU A 85 2.46 25.99 6.45
N SER A 86 1.19 26.38 6.36
CA SER A 86 0.20 25.61 5.60
C SER A 86 -0.95 26.42 4.99
N ASN A 87 -1.38 26.02 3.80
CA ASN A 87 -2.64 26.48 3.20
C ASN A 87 -3.61 25.31 3.02
N SER A 88 -4.89 25.57 3.27
CA SER A 88 -6.00 24.65 2.98
C SER A 88 -7.11 25.40 2.24
N ALA A 89 -7.53 24.91 1.07
CA ALA A 89 -8.65 25.49 0.33
C ALA A 89 -9.37 24.50 -0.57
N ASN A 90 -10.70 24.60 -0.71
CA ASN A 90 -11.40 23.80 -1.72
C ASN A 90 -10.99 24.28 -3.13
N ARG A 91 -10.95 25.60 -3.35
CA ARG A 91 -10.47 26.19 -4.60
C ARG A 91 -9.45 27.29 -4.35
N SER A 92 -8.30 27.22 -5.03
CA SER A 92 -7.34 28.32 -5.09
C SER A 92 -6.67 28.40 -6.46
N MET A 93 -6.29 29.59 -6.92
CA MET A 93 -5.41 29.66 -8.10
C MET A 93 -3.96 29.39 -7.67
N ILE A 94 -3.50 30.00 -6.58
CA ILE A 94 -2.10 29.91 -6.12
C ILE A 94 -2.06 29.65 -4.63
N GLN A 95 -1.29 28.63 -4.22
CA GLN A 95 -0.94 28.39 -2.83
C GLN A 95 0.58 28.29 -2.67
N PHE A 96 1.13 29.04 -1.73
CA PHE A 96 2.52 28.94 -1.30
C PHE A 96 2.62 28.72 0.21
N ALA A 97 3.30 27.66 0.62
CA ALA A 97 3.55 27.37 2.03
C ALA A 97 4.94 26.74 2.22
N ALA A 98 5.57 26.93 3.38
CA ALA A 98 6.82 26.20 3.62
C ALA A 98 6.56 24.70 3.79
N LEU A 99 5.52 24.29 4.52
CA LEU A 99 5.28 22.88 4.78
C LEU A 99 4.25 22.28 3.82
N LEU A 100 2.98 22.67 3.94
CA LEU A 100 1.88 21.92 3.34
C LEU A 100 0.94 22.82 2.53
N ASN A 101 0.62 22.42 1.31
CA ASN A 101 -0.55 22.93 0.61
C ASN A 101 -1.55 21.81 0.39
N VAL A 102 -2.81 22.04 0.77
CA VAL A 102 -3.90 21.07 0.61
C VAL A 102 -5.07 21.75 -0.09
N GLY A 103 -5.68 21.09 -1.06
CA GLY A 103 -6.94 21.54 -1.61
C GLY A 103 -7.67 20.55 -2.51
N ASP A 104 -8.83 20.93 -3.02
CA ASP A 104 -9.55 20.09 -4.00
C ASP A 104 -9.13 20.48 -5.42
N SER A 105 -9.28 21.75 -5.79
CA SER A 105 -8.86 22.28 -7.10
C SER A 105 -7.91 23.46 -6.90
N VAL A 106 -6.61 23.22 -7.05
CA VAL A 106 -5.60 24.27 -6.89
C VAL A 106 -4.69 24.32 -8.12
N ASP A 107 -4.78 25.40 -8.89
CA ASP A 107 -4.06 25.48 -10.17
C ASP A 107 -2.54 25.37 -9.96
N TYR A 108 -1.96 26.15 -9.04
CA TYR A 108 -0.53 26.18 -8.75
C TYR A 108 -0.24 26.02 -7.25
N GLN A 109 0.47 24.96 -6.88
CA GLN A 109 0.92 24.73 -5.50
C GLN A 109 2.44 24.69 -5.41
N ILE A 110 2.99 25.51 -4.53
CA ILE A 110 4.43 25.53 -4.23
C ILE A 110 4.62 25.34 -2.73
N GLY A 111 5.20 24.20 -2.38
CA GLY A 111 5.53 23.77 -1.03
C GLY A 111 7.02 23.45 -0.92
N VAL A 112 7.63 23.51 0.26
CA VAL A 112 8.94 22.85 0.44
C VAL A 112 8.72 21.35 0.70
N VAL A 113 7.80 21.02 1.61
CA VAL A 113 7.60 19.62 2.04
C VAL A 113 6.58 18.89 1.19
N ALA A 114 5.31 19.31 1.18
CA ALA A 114 4.28 18.56 0.46
C ALA A 114 3.13 19.39 -0.11
N ASN A 115 2.65 18.95 -1.27
CA ASN A 115 1.41 19.42 -1.89
C ASN A 115 0.44 18.25 -2.08
N ARG A 116 -0.83 18.46 -1.75
CA ARG A 116 -1.91 17.51 -1.98
C ARG A 116 -3.10 18.22 -2.63
N ALA A 117 -3.57 17.71 -3.77
CA ALA A 117 -4.76 18.25 -4.43
C ALA A 117 -5.59 17.17 -5.13
N SER A 118 -6.91 17.32 -5.27
CA SER A 118 -7.64 16.46 -6.22
C SER A 118 -7.31 16.81 -7.67
N GLY A 119 -7.25 18.09 -8.01
CA GLY A 119 -6.86 18.59 -9.33
C GLY A 119 -5.88 19.75 -9.22
N SER A 120 -4.82 19.72 -10.02
CA SER A 120 -3.84 20.81 -10.11
C SER A 120 -3.27 20.96 -11.52
N ILE A 121 -2.83 22.16 -11.88
CA ILE A 121 -2.05 22.35 -13.10
C ILE A 121 -0.58 22.05 -12.79
N PHE A 122 -0.05 22.60 -11.71
CA PHE A 122 1.36 22.49 -11.36
C PHE A 122 1.59 22.33 -9.86
N GLN A 123 2.41 21.35 -9.47
CA GLN A 123 2.88 21.18 -8.09
C GLN A 123 4.40 21.13 -8.02
N LEU A 124 4.96 21.86 -7.06
CA LEU A 124 6.39 21.85 -6.71
C LEU A 124 6.55 21.67 -5.21
N ALA A 125 7.13 20.55 -4.77
CA ALA A 125 7.51 20.24 -3.38
C ALA A 125 8.37 18.98 -3.37
N PHE A 126 8.94 18.60 -2.22
CA PHE A 126 9.57 17.29 -2.11
C PHE A 126 8.59 16.14 -2.35
N LEU A 127 7.35 16.28 -1.86
CA LEU A 127 6.29 15.28 -1.99
C LEU A 127 5.07 15.90 -2.69
N ASN A 128 4.70 15.41 -3.87
CA ASN A 128 3.49 15.85 -4.55
C ASN A 128 2.52 14.70 -4.71
N GLN A 129 1.26 14.90 -4.31
CA GLN A 129 0.20 13.93 -4.48
C GLN A 129 -1.02 14.60 -5.12
N SER A 130 -1.52 14.02 -6.21
CA SER A 130 -2.78 14.47 -6.80
C SER A 130 -3.62 13.34 -7.37
N ASN A 131 -4.91 13.58 -7.68
CA ASN A 131 -5.64 12.65 -8.55
C ASN A 131 -5.32 12.99 -10.01
N GLU A 132 -5.47 14.26 -10.38
CA GLU A 132 -5.21 14.78 -11.72
C GLU A 132 -4.24 15.97 -11.69
N VAL A 133 -3.15 15.88 -12.46
CA VAL A 133 -2.15 16.95 -12.51
C VAL A 133 -1.49 17.12 -13.87
N ALA A 134 -1.31 18.35 -14.34
CA ALA A 134 -0.58 18.55 -15.60
C ALA A 134 0.93 18.34 -15.40
N ALA A 135 1.54 18.95 -14.38
CA ALA A 135 2.96 18.79 -14.11
C ALA A 135 3.30 18.74 -12.61
N GLN A 136 4.19 17.83 -12.22
CA GLN A 136 4.75 17.75 -10.87
C GLN A 136 6.28 17.75 -10.90
N LEU A 137 6.89 18.48 -9.98
CA LEU A 137 8.34 18.48 -9.75
C LEU A 137 8.62 18.23 -8.26
N GLY A 138 9.41 17.21 -7.95
CA GLY A 138 9.69 16.83 -6.58
C GLY A 138 10.67 15.68 -6.41
N ILE A 139 10.85 15.21 -5.17
CA ILE A 139 11.57 13.95 -4.92
C ILE A 139 10.64 12.78 -5.23
N PHE A 140 9.39 12.88 -4.77
CA PHE A 140 8.34 11.90 -4.98
C PHE A 140 7.10 12.57 -5.58
N ASN A 141 6.61 12.05 -6.68
CA ASN A 141 5.40 12.50 -7.35
C ASN A 141 4.41 11.34 -7.51
N ALA A 142 3.17 11.52 -7.07
CA ALA A 142 2.11 10.53 -7.18
C ALA A 142 0.84 11.12 -7.81
N SER A 143 0.27 10.40 -8.78
CA SER A 143 -1.03 10.71 -9.39
C SER A 143 -1.98 9.50 -9.38
N ALA A 144 -3.13 9.61 -8.70
CA ALA A 144 -4.06 8.49 -8.54
C ALA A 144 -4.97 8.23 -9.76
N GLN A 145 -5.06 9.17 -10.71
CA GLN A 145 -5.85 8.99 -11.93
C GLN A 145 -5.06 9.37 -13.16
N LYS A 146 -4.50 10.59 -13.20
CA LYS A 146 -3.89 11.13 -14.40
C LYS A 146 -2.77 12.10 -14.10
N ALA A 147 -1.63 11.94 -14.76
CA ALA A 147 -0.64 13.00 -14.87
C ALA A 147 -0.16 13.16 -16.30
N ARG A 148 0.27 14.37 -16.69
CA ARG A 148 0.96 14.53 -17.98
C ARG A 148 2.45 14.41 -17.80
N MET A 149 3.02 15.25 -16.94
CA MET A 149 4.47 15.35 -16.74
C MET A 149 4.83 15.14 -15.27
N GLN A 150 5.83 14.30 -15.01
CA GLN A 150 6.41 14.20 -13.66
C GLN A 150 7.93 14.18 -13.74
N PHE A 151 8.55 15.00 -12.91
CA PHE A 151 10.00 15.11 -12.79
C PHE A 151 10.37 14.89 -11.33
N GLY A 152 11.10 13.83 -11.04
CA GLY A 152 11.52 13.54 -9.67
C GLY A 152 12.39 12.31 -9.55
N LEU A 153 12.81 11.95 -8.34
CA LEU A 153 13.56 10.70 -8.17
C LEU A 153 12.64 9.49 -8.32
N LEU A 154 11.42 9.61 -7.79
CA LEU A 154 10.41 8.57 -7.77
C LEU A 154 9.10 9.13 -8.32
N ASN A 155 8.59 8.54 -9.39
CA ASN A 155 7.33 8.93 -10.00
C ASN A 155 6.37 7.73 -10.02
N GLN A 156 5.15 7.95 -9.53
CA GLN A 156 4.07 6.97 -9.54
C GLN A 156 2.82 7.59 -10.18
N GLY A 157 2.18 6.86 -11.10
CA GLY A 157 0.94 7.36 -11.70
C GLY A 157 0.04 6.26 -12.26
N GLU A 158 -1.28 6.45 -12.15
CA GLU A 158 -2.23 5.54 -12.80
C GLU A 158 -2.10 5.63 -14.34
N SER A 159 -2.36 6.81 -14.91
CA SER A 159 -2.20 7.08 -16.35
C SER A 159 -1.31 8.29 -16.61
N ILE A 160 -0.30 8.12 -17.48
CA ILE A 160 0.69 9.15 -17.85
C ILE A 160 0.58 9.50 -19.33
N GLU A 161 0.32 10.77 -19.65
CA GLU A 161 0.08 11.21 -21.04
C GLU A 161 1.28 11.74 -21.82
N THR A 162 2.42 12.05 -21.17
CA THR A 162 3.53 12.68 -21.90
C THR A 162 4.91 12.19 -21.50
N VAL A 163 5.42 12.59 -20.33
CA VAL A 163 6.79 12.27 -19.93
C VAL A 163 6.93 12.08 -18.42
N GLN A 164 7.66 11.05 -18.03
CA GLN A 164 8.23 10.92 -16.70
C GLN A 164 9.74 10.88 -16.77
N PHE A 165 10.39 11.65 -15.89
CA PHE A 165 11.82 11.60 -15.69
C PHE A 165 12.13 11.32 -14.23
N GLY A 166 12.90 10.27 -13.97
CA GLY A 166 13.34 9.94 -12.63
C GLY A 166 14.27 8.77 -12.50
N LEU A 167 14.64 8.38 -11.28
CA LEU A 167 15.39 7.14 -11.06
C LEU A 167 14.46 5.94 -11.23
N ILE A 168 13.25 6.03 -10.70
CA ILE A 168 12.21 5.01 -10.81
C ILE A 168 10.91 5.67 -11.27
N ASN A 169 10.34 5.15 -12.36
CA ASN A 169 9.04 5.53 -12.88
C ASN A 169 8.12 4.30 -12.84
N ASP A 170 6.98 4.38 -12.18
CA ASP A 170 5.96 3.32 -12.13
C ASP A 170 4.61 3.87 -12.59
N THR A 171 4.05 3.26 -13.64
CA THR A 171 2.71 3.58 -14.09
C THR A 171 1.90 2.36 -14.50
N VAL A 172 0.57 2.45 -14.42
CA VAL A 172 -0.31 1.43 -14.98
C VAL A 172 -0.38 1.60 -16.49
N GLU A 173 -0.76 2.79 -16.95
CA GLU A 173 -0.94 3.14 -18.35
C GLU A 173 0.01 4.26 -18.78
N LEU A 174 0.91 3.93 -19.71
CA LEU A 174 1.84 4.89 -20.30
C LEU A 174 1.39 5.23 -21.72
N HIS A 175 1.06 6.51 -21.94
CA HIS A 175 0.84 7.15 -23.23
C HIS A 175 1.93 8.19 -23.50
N GLY A 176 3.20 7.81 -23.39
CA GLY A 176 4.32 8.71 -23.59
C GLY A 176 5.66 8.05 -23.36
N LEU A 177 6.56 8.81 -22.75
CA LEU A 177 7.95 8.43 -22.51
C LEU A 177 8.27 8.35 -21.01
N GLN A 178 9.07 7.36 -20.62
CA GLN A 178 9.72 7.34 -19.32
C GLN A 178 11.24 7.29 -19.53
N ILE A 179 11.97 8.09 -18.76
CA ILE A 179 13.43 8.09 -18.73
C ILE A 179 13.85 7.90 -17.28
N GLY A 180 14.63 6.85 -17.04
CA GLY A 180 15.05 6.50 -15.70
C GLY A 180 15.75 5.17 -15.58
N LEU A 181 16.44 4.94 -14.46
CA LEU A 181 17.15 3.68 -14.23
C LEU A 181 16.21 2.48 -14.30
N LEU A 182 14.99 2.63 -13.78
CA LEU A 182 13.94 1.63 -13.83
C LEU A 182 12.63 2.27 -14.27
N ASN A 183 12.05 1.76 -15.35
CA ASN A 183 10.78 2.23 -15.89
C ASN A 183 9.80 1.06 -15.91
N ILE A 184 8.64 1.26 -15.30
CA ILE A 184 7.57 0.28 -15.18
C ILE A 184 6.32 0.89 -15.81
N ALA A 185 5.76 0.19 -16.79
CA ALA A 185 4.45 0.46 -17.38
C ALA A 185 3.65 -0.84 -17.43
N ARG A 186 2.71 -1.03 -16.51
CA ARG A 186 2.10 -2.35 -16.27
C ARG A 186 1.29 -2.87 -17.44
N LYS A 187 0.64 -1.98 -18.20
CA LYS A 187 -0.11 -2.29 -19.43
C LYS A 187 0.72 -2.01 -20.69
N SER A 188 1.96 -2.48 -20.74
CA SER A 188 2.87 -2.33 -21.88
C SER A 188 3.38 -3.70 -22.34
N ALA A 189 3.67 -3.85 -23.64
CA ALA A 189 4.26 -5.06 -24.20
C ALA A 189 5.58 -5.46 -23.50
N PHE A 190 6.35 -4.46 -23.09
CA PHE A 190 7.49 -4.62 -22.20
C PHE A 190 7.13 -3.90 -20.90
N PRO A 191 6.72 -4.60 -19.82
CA PRO A 191 6.28 -3.93 -18.60
C PRO A 191 7.39 -3.25 -17.82
N VAL A 192 8.63 -3.72 -17.98
CA VAL A 192 9.81 -3.19 -17.28
C VAL A 192 10.94 -3.00 -18.27
N THR A 193 11.54 -1.82 -18.25
CA THR A 193 12.70 -1.45 -19.07
C THR A 193 13.73 -0.66 -18.25
N LEU A 194 14.98 -0.65 -18.72
CA LEU A 194 16.06 0.15 -18.14
C LEU A 194 16.33 1.37 -19.01
N LEU A 195 16.69 2.49 -18.39
CA LEU A 195 17.08 3.77 -19.00
C LEU A 195 15.96 4.49 -19.76
N PHE A 196 15.17 3.77 -20.55
CA PHE A 196 14.17 4.32 -21.46
C PHE A 196 12.99 3.38 -21.68
N HIS A 197 11.78 3.95 -21.65
CA HIS A 197 10.53 3.29 -22.04
C HIS A 197 9.68 4.20 -22.90
N SER A 198 9.01 3.65 -23.90
CA SER A 198 7.95 4.34 -24.63
C SER A 198 6.74 3.43 -24.80
N SER A 199 5.54 3.96 -24.60
CA SER A 199 4.28 3.30 -24.90
C SER A 199 3.26 4.36 -25.25
N PHE A 200 2.45 4.15 -26.30
CA PHE A 200 1.44 5.11 -26.75
C PHE A 200 0.04 4.50 -26.77
N ASP A 201 -0.04 3.18 -26.97
CA ASP A 201 -1.24 2.37 -26.95
C ASP A 201 -1.11 1.28 -25.87
N PRO A 202 -1.46 1.58 -24.60
CA PRO A 202 -1.47 0.59 -23.54
C PRO A 202 -2.36 -0.60 -23.86
N MET A 203 -1.94 -1.77 -23.39
CA MET A 203 -2.71 -2.99 -23.50
C MET A 203 -3.98 -2.90 -22.64
N GLU A 204 -5.06 -3.55 -23.07
CA GLU A 204 -6.31 -3.61 -22.29
C GLU A 204 -6.08 -4.32 -20.95
N GLU A 205 -5.33 -5.43 -20.98
CA GLU A 205 -4.92 -6.21 -19.82
C GLU A 205 -3.41 -6.14 -19.59
N ALA A 206 -3.01 -6.08 -18.32
CA ALA A 206 -1.61 -6.10 -17.94
C ALA A 206 -1.00 -7.49 -18.19
N PRO A 207 0.05 -7.62 -19.02
CA PRO A 207 0.71 -8.90 -19.19
C PRO A 207 1.37 -9.33 -17.87
N SER A 208 1.34 -10.62 -17.60
CA SER A 208 1.99 -11.22 -16.44
C SER A 208 3.43 -11.67 -16.72
N GLY A 209 3.93 -11.49 -17.95
CA GLY A 209 5.28 -11.82 -18.38
C GLY A 209 5.56 -11.37 -19.81
N LEU A 210 6.82 -11.49 -20.26
CA LEU A 210 7.27 -10.98 -21.57
C LEU A 210 6.80 -11.84 -22.75
N LEU A 211 6.70 -13.15 -22.56
CA LEU A 211 6.33 -14.12 -23.59
C LEU A 211 5.11 -14.93 -23.15
N ALA A 212 4.24 -15.28 -24.09
CA ALA A 212 3.19 -16.27 -23.88
C ALA A 212 3.56 -17.56 -24.61
N ALA A 213 3.48 -18.69 -23.91
CA ALA A 213 3.71 -20.01 -24.51
C ALA A 213 2.79 -21.06 -23.88
N ASN A 214 2.61 -22.19 -24.56
CA ASN A 214 1.85 -23.31 -24.01
C ASN A 214 2.58 -24.00 -22.85
N TRP A 215 3.91 -23.91 -22.82
CA TRP A 215 4.79 -24.39 -21.75
C TRP A 215 6.20 -23.82 -21.94
N THR A 216 7.03 -23.87 -20.91
CA THR A 216 8.48 -23.55 -20.99
C THR A 216 9.32 -24.49 -20.12
N PRO A 217 10.53 -24.91 -20.54
CA PRO A 217 11.42 -25.70 -19.70
C PRO A 217 12.16 -24.86 -18.65
N VAL A 218 12.25 -23.55 -18.86
CA VAL A 218 12.99 -22.62 -18.00
C VAL A 218 12.22 -21.32 -17.84
N GLN A 219 12.07 -20.85 -16.60
CA GLN A 219 11.46 -19.58 -16.27
C GLN A 219 12.37 -18.80 -15.33
N PHE A 220 12.50 -17.50 -15.58
CA PHE A 220 13.13 -16.56 -14.68
C PHE A 220 12.15 -15.41 -14.41
N ALA A 221 11.92 -15.12 -13.13
CA ALA A 221 11.11 -14.02 -12.66
C ALA A 221 11.93 -13.14 -11.72
N LEU A 222 12.10 -11.87 -12.02
CA LEU A 222 12.68 -10.92 -11.07
C LEU A 222 11.60 -10.46 -10.07
N TYR A 223 10.47 -9.98 -10.60
CA TYR A 223 9.26 -9.58 -9.87
C TYR A 223 8.12 -9.51 -10.88
N THR A 224 6.95 -10.10 -10.65
CA THR A 224 5.83 -10.03 -11.63
C THR A 224 5.38 -8.57 -11.84
N PRO A 225 5.31 -8.05 -13.08
CA PRO A 225 5.33 -8.77 -14.37
C PRO A 225 6.71 -8.88 -15.07
N ALA A 226 7.81 -8.44 -14.46
CA ALA A 226 9.17 -8.69 -14.94
C ALA A 226 9.58 -10.17 -14.80
N GLN A 227 8.99 -11.02 -15.64
CA GLN A 227 9.30 -12.44 -15.81
C GLN A 227 9.30 -12.82 -17.29
N LEU A 228 10.05 -13.87 -17.66
CA LEU A 228 10.24 -14.25 -19.07
C LEU A 228 8.93 -14.73 -19.72
N PHE A 229 8.18 -15.59 -19.05
CA PHE A 229 6.91 -16.12 -19.54
C PHE A 229 5.73 -15.65 -18.68
N SER A 230 4.53 -15.55 -19.25
CA SER A 230 3.30 -15.19 -18.54
C SER A 230 3.06 -16.11 -17.33
N ALA A 231 2.36 -15.62 -16.32
CA ALA A 231 1.97 -16.44 -15.18
C ALA A 231 1.15 -17.66 -15.64
N THR A 232 0.37 -17.51 -16.71
CA THR A 232 -0.41 -18.62 -17.28
C THR A 232 0.41 -19.66 -18.03
N THR A 233 1.69 -19.42 -18.30
CA THR A 233 2.56 -20.39 -18.98
C THR A 233 3.07 -21.42 -17.97
N PRO A 234 2.77 -22.72 -18.14
CA PRO A 234 3.31 -23.78 -17.29
C PRO A 234 4.83 -23.91 -17.44
N VAL A 235 5.53 -24.12 -16.32
CA VAL A 235 6.98 -24.32 -16.27
C VAL A 235 7.28 -25.79 -16.01
N TRP A 236 7.98 -26.46 -16.93
CA TRP A 236 8.36 -27.88 -16.85
C TRP A 236 9.89 -28.02 -16.84
N GLY A 237 10.51 -27.74 -15.71
CA GLY A 237 11.95 -27.81 -15.55
C GLY A 237 12.45 -26.89 -14.44
N LEU A 238 13.13 -25.81 -14.82
CA LEU A 238 13.77 -24.88 -13.88
C LEU A 238 12.97 -23.58 -13.73
N TYR A 239 12.58 -23.23 -12.51
CA TYR A 239 11.93 -21.96 -12.19
C TYR A 239 12.77 -21.17 -11.18
N LEU A 240 13.31 -20.02 -11.61
CA LEU A 240 14.14 -19.14 -10.80
C LEU A 240 13.38 -17.85 -10.45
N ASN A 241 13.29 -17.54 -9.16
CA ASN A 241 12.61 -16.35 -8.63
C ASN A 241 13.63 -15.43 -7.92
N GLY A 242 13.95 -14.29 -8.52
CA GLY A 242 14.80 -13.26 -7.93
C GLY A 242 14.20 -12.70 -6.64
N PHE A 243 13.08 -11.99 -6.75
CA PHE A 243 12.30 -11.50 -5.60
C PHE A 243 10.93 -12.17 -5.51
N TYR A 244 10.18 -12.18 -6.61
CA TYR A 244 8.84 -12.78 -6.67
C TYR A 244 8.53 -13.27 -8.09
N GLY A 245 7.94 -14.46 -8.22
CA GLY A 245 7.39 -14.92 -9.49
C GLY A 245 6.06 -15.65 -9.33
N ALA A 246 5.24 -15.58 -10.37
CA ALA A 246 3.93 -16.25 -10.45
C ALA A 246 3.86 -17.20 -11.66
N SER A 247 3.30 -18.40 -11.46
CA SER A 247 2.98 -19.34 -12.53
C SER A 247 1.78 -20.24 -12.17
N ASP A 248 0.86 -20.54 -13.09
CA ASP A 248 -0.26 -21.46 -12.85
C ASP A 248 0.24 -22.86 -12.45
N THR A 249 1.30 -23.34 -13.10
CA THR A 249 1.88 -24.66 -12.80
C THR A 249 3.39 -24.63 -12.94
N ALA A 250 4.08 -25.04 -11.88
CA ALA A 250 5.52 -25.24 -11.89
C ALA A 250 5.85 -26.70 -11.55
N THR A 251 6.43 -27.42 -12.49
CA THR A 251 6.92 -28.80 -12.34
C THR A 251 8.44 -28.81 -12.47
N GLY A 252 9.14 -29.36 -11.48
CA GLY A 252 10.59 -29.52 -11.48
C GLY A 252 11.27 -28.84 -10.29
N LEU A 253 12.26 -27.99 -10.56
CA LEU A 253 13.08 -27.30 -9.55
C LEU A 253 12.70 -25.82 -9.48
N ASN A 254 12.20 -25.38 -8.32
CA ASN A 254 11.80 -24.00 -8.07
C ASN A 254 12.69 -23.39 -6.98
N LEU A 255 13.45 -22.35 -7.31
CA LEU A 255 14.42 -21.72 -6.42
C LEU A 255 14.20 -20.21 -6.36
N GLY A 256 14.40 -19.59 -5.19
CA GLY A 256 14.34 -18.15 -5.11
C GLY A 256 13.94 -17.53 -3.78
N PHE A 257 13.57 -16.25 -3.84
CA PHE A 257 13.13 -15.51 -2.66
C PHE A 257 11.67 -15.80 -2.34
N ALA A 258 10.75 -15.39 -3.21
CA ALA A 258 9.33 -15.70 -3.08
C ALA A 258 8.73 -16.26 -4.37
N ASN A 259 7.75 -17.14 -4.24
CA ASN A 259 7.00 -17.66 -5.39
C ASN A 259 5.52 -17.87 -5.06
N ARG A 260 4.67 -17.74 -6.08
CA ARG A 260 3.29 -18.22 -6.11
C ARG A 260 3.13 -19.19 -7.28
N ALA A 261 2.53 -20.35 -7.03
CA ALA A 261 2.04 -21.18 -8.11
C ALA A 261 0.78 -21.95 -7.74
N ASP A 262 -0.24 -22.01 -8.59
CA ASP A 262 -1.47 -22.71 -8.22
C ASP A 262 -1.18 -24.20 -8.00
N THR A 263 -0.42 -24.82 -8.91
CA THR A 263 0.14 -26.17 -8.71
C THR A 263 1.67 -26.19 -8.76
N MET A 264 2.31 -26.71 -7.72
CA MET A 264 3.75 -26.93 -7.67
C MET A 264 4.07 -28.41 -7.47
N ILE A 265 4.76 -29.02 -8.44
CA ILE A 265 5.19 -30.43 -8.41
C ILE A 265 6.73 -30.50 -8.45
N GLY A 266 7.36 -31.15 -7.48
CA GLY A 266 8.81 -31.38 -7.48
C GLY A 266 9.53 -30.77 -6.27
N VAL A 267 10.69 -30.16 -6.51
CA VAL A 267 11.54 -29.61 -5.44
C VAL A 267 11.44 -28.10 -5.42
N ARG A 268 11.09 -27.52 -4.27
CA ARG A 268 11.17 -26.08 -4.06
C ARG A 268 12.13 -25.73 -2.93
N ALA A 269 13.00 -24.75 -3.17
CA ALA A 269 13.85 -24.14 -2.15
C ALA A 269 13.73 -22.62 -2.24
N ASN A 270 12.85 -22.05 -1.41
CA ASN A 270 12.49 -20.63 -1.44
C ASN A 270 12.41 -20.06 -0.03
N LEU A 271 12.65 -18.76 0.18
CA LEU A 271 12.34 -18.15 1.48
C LEU A 271 10.83 -18.21 1.76
N PHE A 272 10.01 -17.71 0.84
CA PHE A 272 8.56 -17.68 0.96
C PHE A 272 7.90 -18.41 -0.20
N ALA A 273 7.17 -19.48 0.07
CA ALA A 273 6.58 -20.27 -0.99
C ALA A 273 5.09 -20.50 -0.76
N TYR A 274 4.30 -20.04 -1.73
CA TYR A 274 2.85 -20.19 -1.77
C TYR A 274 2.44 -21.07 -2.94
N SER A 275 1.50 -21.99 -2.68
CA SER A 275 0.79 -22.72 -3.72
C SER A 275 -0.61 -23.10 -3.28
N GLU A 276 -1.53 -23.37 -4.21
CA GLU A 276 -2.81 -23.99 -3.83
C GLU A 276 -2.58 -25.48 -3.58
N ARG A 277 -1.86 -26.14 -4.49
CA ARG A 277 -1.47 -27.55 -4.42
C ARG A 277 0.04 -27.71 -4.49
N PHE A 278 0.60 -28.43 -3.54
CA PHE A 278 2.01 -28.80 -3.54
C PHE A 278 2.19 -30.31 -3.51
N ASP A 279 2.97 -30.86 -4.44
CA ASP A 279 3.35 -32.27 -4.50
C ASP A 279 4.87 -32.40 -4.62
N GLY A 280 5.59 -32.70 -3.52
CA GLY A 280 7.03 -32.97 -3.57
C GLY A 280 7.82 -32.63 -2.31
N LEU A 281 9.00 -32.00 -2.48
CA LEU A 281 9.92 -31.62 -1.40
C LEU A 281 10.06 -30.10 -1.32
N SER A 282 9.74 -29.53 -0.16
CA SER A 282 9.86 -28.10 0.12
C SER A 282 10.88 -27.86 1.22
N VAL A 283 11.84 -26.96 0.97
CA VAL A 283 12.73 -26.38 1.98
C VAL A 283 12.56 -24.87 1.96
N SER A 284 11.99 -24.30 3.02
CA SER A 284 11.64 -22.87 3.04
C SER A 284 11.89 -22.17 4.37
N LEU A 285 11.82 -20.83 4.38
CA LEU A 285 11.66 -20.08 5.62
C LEU A 285 10.20 -20.17 6.08
N ALA A 286 9.28 -19.88 5.16
CA ALA A 286 7.85 -20.05 5.35
C ALA A 286 7.16 -20.61 4.10
N SER A 287 6.13 -21.42 4.32
CA SER A 287 5.40 -22.13 3.27
C SER A 287 3.89 -22.16 3.53
N SER A 288 3.08 -21.88 2.51
CA SER A 288 1.63 -22.12 2.51
C SER A 288 1.23 -23.07 1.37
N SER A 289 0.23 -23.90 1.61
CA SER A 289 -0.42 -24.78 0.63
C SER A 289 -1.93 -24.78 0.85
N ASP A 290 -2.65 -23.87 0.19
CA ASP A 290 -4.02 -23.53 0.60
C ASP A 290 -4.99 -24.70 0.53
N GLU A 291 -4.90 -25.57 -0.47
CA GLU A 291 -5.72 -26.77 -0.55
C GLU A 291 -5.00 -27.97 0.06
N ILE A 292 -3.84 -28.34 -0.47
CA ILE A 292 -3.18 -29.59 -0.10
C ILE A 292 -1.66 -29.54 -0.30
N MET A 293 -0.98 -30.10 0.68
CA MET A 293 0.44 -30.47 0.62
C MET A 293 0.54 -32.00 0.56
N ARG A 294 1.24 -32.54 -0.43
CA ARG A 294 1.66 -33.95 -0.48
C ARG A 294 3.18 -34.03 -0.56
N GLY A 295 3.79 -34.84 0.30
CA GLY A 295 5.24 -35.05 0.32
C GLY A 295 5.90 -34.53 1.60
N ILE A 296 6.98 -33.78 1.47
CA ILE A 296 7.80 -33.32 2.61
C ILE A 296 7.92 -31.80 2.55
N ALA A 297 7.55 -31.12 3.64
CA ALA A 297 7.79 -29.69 3.81
C ALA A 297 8.63 -29.45 5.08
N VAL A 298 9.77 -28.80 4.90
CA VAL A 298 10.65 -28.32 5.97
C VAL A 298 10.68 -26.81 5.91
N SER A 299 10.16 -26.15 6.94
CA SER A 299 10.10 -24.69 7.02
C SER A 299 10.74 -24.19 8.30
N ALA A 300 11.66 -23.23 8.19
CA ALA A 300 12.44 -22.75 9.33
C ALA A 300 11.65 -21.87 10.30
N LEU A 301 10.49 -21.32 9.90
CA LEU A 301 9.60 -20.56 10.78
C LEU A 301 8.17 -21.10 10.77
N PHE A 302 7.57 -21.20 9.59
CA PHE A 302 6.12 -21.37 9.46
C PHE A 302 5.70 -22.29 8.32
N TYR A 303 4.73 -23.15 8.60
CA TYR A 303 4.06 -24.00 7.64
C TYR A 303 2.54 -23.93 7.84
N GLN A 304 1.80 -23.70 6.75
CA GLN A 304 0.33 -23.78 6.71
C GLN A 304 -0.12 -24.63 5.53
N SER A 305 -1.17 -25.44 5.73
CA SER A 305 -1.83 -26.16 4.65
C SER A 305 -3.32 -26.38 4.92
N GLY A 306 -4.14 -26.50 3.88
CA GLY A 306 -5.52 -26.99 4.00
C GLY A 306 -5.54 -28.44 4.48
N GLU A 307 -4.94 -29.34 3.70
CA GLU A 307 -4.71 -30.75 4.04
C GLU A 307 -3.21 -31.08 3.95
N THR A 308 -2.69 -31.93 4.85
CA THR A 308 -1.29 -32.40 4.80
C THR A 308 -1.25 -33.91 4.60
N ARG A 309 -0.60 -34.38 3.53
CA ARG A 309 -0.35 -35.80 3.24
C ARG A 309 1.16 -36.06 3.15
N GLY A 310 1.79 -36.35 4.29
CA GLY A 310 3.22 -36.61 4.35
C GLY A 310 3.87 -36.03 5.60
N LEU A 311 5.03 -35.39 5.46
CA LEU A 311 5.82 -34.89 6.59
C LEU A 311 5.91 -33.37 6.56
N ALA A 312 5.46 -32.71 7.64
CA ALA A 312 5.64 -31.28 7.84
C ALA A 312 6.52 -31.02 9.07
N ILE A 313 7.63 -30.31 8.87
CA ILE A 313 8.56 -29.90 9.93
C ILE A 313 8.65 -28.38 9.93
N ALA A 314 8.15 -27.72 10.98
CA ALA A 314 8.29 -26.28 11.16
C ALA A 314 8.08 -25.88 12.62
N PRO A 315 8.72 -24.82 13.15
CA PRO A 315 8.42 -24.34 14.50
C PRO A 315 6.92 -24.10 14.73
N ILE A 316 6.23 -23.56 13.73
CA ILE A 316 4.76 -23.44 13.73
C ILE A 316 4.25 -24.20 12.50
N ALA A 317 3.54 -25.31 12.74
CA ALA A 317 2.91 -26.13 11.72
C ALA A 317 1.40 -26.16 11.92
N ILE A 318 0.66 -25.55 11.00
CA ILE A 318 -0.80 -25.45 11.03
C ILE A 318 -1.36 -26.22 9.83
N THR A 319 -2.34 -27.09 10.08
CA THR A 319 -3.18 -27.67 9.04
C THR A 319 -4.63 -27.46 9.41
N GLU A 320 -5.39 -26.85 8.50
CA GLU A 320 -6.79 -26.49 8.76
C GLU A 320 -7.70 -27.72 8.80
N GLY A 321 -7.37 -28.74 7.99
CA GLY A 321 -8.07 -30.01 7.90
C GLY A 321 -7.22 -31.19 8.37
N ASN A 322 -7.19 -32.24 7.56
CA ASN A 322 -6.59 -33.52 7.95
C ASN A 322 -5.08 -33.53 7.76
N VAL A 323 -4.40 -34.26 8.64
CA VAL A 323 -2.96 -34.52 8.58
C VAL A 323 -2.76 -36.03 8.41
N LEU A 324 -2.73 -36.51 7.17
CA LEU A 324 -2.40 -37.89 6.82
C LEU A 324 -0.87 -38.06 6.77
N GLY A 325 -0.25 -37.96 7.94
CA GLY A 325 1.19 -38.09 8.08
C GLY A 325 1.71 -37.50 9.38
N LEU A 326 2.97 -37.04 9.38
CA LEU A 326 3.67 -36.54 10.57
C LEU A 326 3.76 -35.00 10.57
N GLN A 327 3.55 -34.43 11.74
CA GLN A 327 3.83 -33.02 12.03
C GLN A 327 4.82 -32.92 13.18
N MET A 328 5.89 -32.15 12.98
CA MET A 328 6.92 -31.89 13.96
C MET A 328 7.16 -30.39 14.06
N GLY A 329 7.06 -29.84 15.27
CA GLY A 329 7.13 -28.40 15.46
C GLY A 329 7.10 -27.99 16.92
N LEU A 330 7.31 -26.71 17.22
CA LEU A 330 7.04 -26.22 18.58
C LEU A 330 5.53 -26.12 18.80
N TRP A 331 4.78 -25.75 17.77
CA TRP A 331 3.33 -25.67 17.75
C TRP A 331 2.77 -26.45 16.55
N ASN A 332 1.97 -27.47 16.83
CA ASN A 332 1.28 -28.27 15.82
C ASN A 332 -0.23 -28.15 15.96
N SER A 333 -0.94 -27.91 14.86
CA SER A 333 -2.41 -27.84 14.80
C SER A 333 -2.95 -28.65 13.61
N GLY A 334 -4.01 -29.42 13.83
CA GLY A 334 -4.71 -30.21 12.81
C GLY A 334 -6.10 -30.66 13.25
N GLU A 335 -6.94 -31.16 12.33
CA GLU A 335 -8.20 -31.80 12.70
C GLU A 335 -7.99 -33.28 13.01
N ASN A 336 -7.91 -34.13 11.97
CA ASN A 336 -7.66 -35.56 12.11
C ASN A 336 -6.21 -35.86 11.70
N VAL A 337 -5.38 -36.19 12.70
CA VAL A 337 -3.97 -36.52 12.52
C VAL A 337 -3.82 -38.04 12.47
N GLY A 338 -3.26 -38.55 11.37
CA GLY A 338 -3.12 -39.99 11.11
C GLY A 338 -1.94 -40.64 11.82
N LEU A 339 -0.93 -39.87 12.22
CA LEU A 339 0.24 -40.33 12.97
C LEU A 339 0.48 -39.43 14.19
N PRO A 340 1.32 -39.84 15.16
CA PRO A 340 1.56 -39.04 16.34
C PRO A 340 2.21 -37.68 16.06
N GLN A 341 1.84 -36.66 16.83
CA GLN A 341 2.43 -35.32 16.78
C GLN A 341 3.56 -35.18 17.81
N PHE A 342 4.62 -34.45 17.43
CA PHE A 342 5.76 -34.16 18.31
C PHE A 342 5.98 -32.64 18.37
N GLY A 343 5.87 -32.07 19.57
CA GLY A 343 6.05 -30.64 19.74
C GLY A 343 5.81 -30.11 21.14
N LEU A 344 6.04 -28.82 21.39
CA LEU A 344 5.73 -28.24 22.71
C LEU A 344 4.22 -28.12 22.91
N VAL A 345 3.50 -27.71 21.86
CA VAL A 345 2.05 -27.53 21.84
C VAL A 345 1.48 -28.37 20.71
N ASN A 346 0.59 -29.30 21.02
CA ASN A 346 -0.09 -30.13 20.04
C ASN A 346 -1.61 -29.99 20.19
N LEU A 347 -2.28 -29.53 19.14
CA LEU A 347 -3.72 -29.34 19.08
C LEU A 347 -4.31 -30.19 17.95
N ALA A 348 -5.22 -31.11 18.30
CA ALA A 348 -5.91 -31.96 17.33
C ALA A 348 -7.39 -32.14 17.68
N LYS A 349 -8.25 -32.48 16.71
CA LYS A 349 -9.57 -33.05 17.03
C LYS A 349 -9.47 -34.54 17.34
N ALA A 350 -8.69 -35.26 16.55
CA ALA A 350 -8.42 -36.69 16.64
C ALA A 350 -6.97 -36.99 16.25
N THR A 351 -6.29 -37.86 17.00
CA THR A 351 -4.90 -38.25 16.72
C THR A 351 -4.57 -39.57 17.42
N PRO A 352 -3.71 -40.46 16.89
CA PRO A 352 -3.29 -41.64 17.64
C PRO A 352 -2.31 -41.31 18.78
N GLY A 353 -1.66 -40.14 18.78
CA GLY A 353 -0.70 -39.80 19.83
C GLY A 353 -0.24 -38.35 19.83
N GLN A 354 0.06 -37.81 21.01
CA GLN A 354 0.67 -36.48 21.17
C GLN A 354 1.78 -36.53 22.22
N PHE A 355 2.95 -36.00 21.87
CA PHE A 355 4.11 -35.91 22.76
C PHE A 355 4.53 -34.44 22.86
N GLY A 356 4.42 -33.84 24.05
CA GLY A 356 4.66 -32.41 24.21
C GLY A 356 4.49 -31.83 25.60
N ILE A 357 4.66 -30.52 25.76
CA ILE A 357 4.39 -29.84 27.04
C ILE A 357 2.88 -29.69 27.24
N PHE A 358 2.17 -29.26 26.20
CA PHE A 358 0.72 -29.07 26.18
C PHE A 358 0.10 -29.86 25.03
N ASN A 359 -0.79 -30.78 25.37
CA ASN A 359 -1.50 -31.61 24.39
C ASN A 359 -3.01 -31.43 24.56
N GLN A 360 -3.72 -31.16 23.47
CA GLN A 360 -5.18 -31.07 23.48
C GLN A 360 -5.82 -31.89 22.36
N THR A 361 -6.84 -32.68 22.73
CA THR A 361 -7.69 -33.46 21.80
C THR A 361 -9.18 -33.35 22.16
N THR A 362 -10.08 -33.58 21.19
CA THR A 362 -11.54 -33.56 21.44
C THR A 362 -12.24 -34.89 21.29
N GLN A 363 -11.78 -35.78 20.40
CA GLN A 363 -12.54 -36.99 20.06
C GLN A 363 -11.77 -38.26 20.39
N SER A 364 -10.56 -38.45 19.86
CA SER A 364 -9.82 -39.69 20.03
C SER A 364 -8.34 -39.43 20.28
N ASN A 365 -7.78 -40.16 21.25
CA ASN A 365 -6.33 -40.31 21.41
C ASN A 365 -5.96 -41.64 22.07
N ILE A 366 -4.94 -42.33 21.55
CA ILE A 366 -4.38 -43.53 22.19
C ILE A 366 -3.41 -43.10 23.28
N ALA A 367 -2.54 -42.11 23.04
CA ALA A 367 -1.52 -41.69 24.00
C ALA A 367 -1.31 -40.17 24.06
N GLN A 368 -1.34 -39.60 25.27
CA GLN A 368 -0.85 -38.25 25.55
C GLN A 368 0.28 -38.34 26.55
N ILE A 369 1.45 -37.81 26.19
CA ILE A 369 2.58 -37.70 27.11
C ILE A 369 2.98 -36.23 27.20
N GLY A 370 2.84 -35.64 28.38
CA GLY A 370 3.12 -34.22 28.57
C GLY A 370 2.77 -33.64 29.93
N PHE A 371 3.31 -32.44 30.21
CA PHE A 371 3.04 -31.73 31.47
C PHE A 371 1.57 -31.39 31.64
N LEU A 372 0.88 -31.02 30.56
CA LEU A 372 -0.53 -30.66 30.55
C LEU A 372 -1.23 -31.37 29.39
N ASN A 373 -2.01 -32.39 29.74
CA ASN A 373 -2.84 -33.15 28.81
C ASN A 373 -4.31 -32.77 29.03
N ARG A 374 -5.00 -32.31 27.97
CA ARG A 374 -6.41 -31.92 28.04
C ARG A 374 -7.24 -32.63 26.98
N GLN A 375 -8.27 -33.34 27.41
CA GLN A 375 -9.27 -33.92 26.53
C GLN A 375 -10.64 -33.24 26.72
N ARG A 376 -11.31 -32.89 25.62
CA ARG A 376 -12.66 -32.32 25.61
C ARG A 376 -13.60 -33.16 24.75
N GLY A 377 -14.03 -34.33 25.23
CA GLY A 377 -15.07 -35.15 24.60
C GLY A 377 -15.30 -36.51 25.27
N ASN A 378 -16.17 -37.34 24.67
CA ASN A 378 -16.82 -38.49 25.31
C ASN A 378 -16.06 -39.83 25.23
N MET A 379 -14.83 -39.88 24.71
CA MET A 379 -14.02 -41.12 24.66
C MET A 379 -12.80 -41.03 25.58
N GLU A 380 -12.41 -42.13 26.22
CA GLU A 380 -11.28 -42.18 27.14
C GLU A 380 -9.94 -42.25 26.38
N THR A 381 -8.94 -41.46 26.80
CA THR A 381 -7.55 -41.63 26.35
C THR A 381 -6.99 -42.91 26.97
N ALA A 382 -6.39 -43.80 26.19
CA ALA A 382 -5.89 -45.08 26.71
C ALA A 382 -4.65 -44.91 27.62
N ILE A 383 -3.79 -43.91 27.36
CA ILE A 383 -2.57 -43.64 28.13
C ILE A 383 -2.39 -42.12 28.29
N GLN A 384 -2.40 -41.61 29.52
CA GLN A 384 -2.01 -40.23 29.86
C GLN A 384 -0.84 -40.28 30.85
N ILE A 385 0.31 -39.73 30.46
CA ILE A 385 1.54 -39.67 31.28
C ILE A 385 2.01 -38.23 31.43
#